data_AF-A0A0D6EP78-F1
#
_entry.id   AF-A0A0D6EP78-F1
#
_cell.length_a   1.000
_cell.length_b   1.000
_cell.length_c   1.000
_cell.angle_alpha   90.00
_cell.angle_beta   90.00
_cell.angle_gamma   90.00
#
_symmetry.space_group_name_H-M   'P 1'
#
loop_
_entity.id
_entity.type
_entity.pdbx_description
1 polymer ?
#
loop_
_entity_poly.entity_id
_entity_poly.type
_entity_poly.pdbx_seq_one_letter_code
_entity_poly.pdbx_strand_id
1 'polypeptide(L)'
;MASLRSSFRPLVTPLLRAPSLRTAAPSLCRQLGTSSPVGAVKDAISAVLHGSEEAKQEDAAQHSRLVGRHRYVHEFQKHKVLPQHVEQYKELIAGYYKGIHESGEFDARLTGSWEVVVGEVDTFVHIFEYDGMPGFEQTKNAIRESKGHLQFFNREILPLIQSRTSQLNTEFKFWQVSPPGEKGGIYELRSYDLKPGSLLEWEHEWKTGAVIAYSRSFWSTFNRRVGLEARLASGHYPVGAWFSQVGKLHQVHHLWQYQSLEARRLQREKSWQIDNWAPHFAL
;
A
#
# COMPACT_ATOMS: atom_id res chain seq x y z
N MET A 1 -44.26 -0.47 8.09
CA MET A 1 -44.83 -0.11 9.41
C MET A 1 -44.32 -1.10 10.45
N ALA A 2 -44.37 -0.74 11.75
CA ALA A 2 -43.68 -1.40 12.87
C ALA A 2 -42.14 -1.40 12.72
N SER A 3 -41.31 -0.76 13.58
CA SER A 3 -41.46 -0.09 14.88
C SER A 3 -41.67 -1.00 16.10
N LEU A 4 -40.64 -1.06 16.95
CA LEU A 4 -40.65 -1.43 18.37
C LEU A 4 -39.68 -0.50 19.12
N ARG A 5 -39.92 -0.25 20.42
CA ARG A 5 -39.23 0.76 21.25
C ARG A 5 -39.04 0.25 22.69
N SER A 6 -38.14 0.91 23.42
CA SER A 6 -38.02 0.88 24.91
C SER A 6 -37.36 -0.41 25.45
N SER A 7 -36.57 -0.39 26.53
CA SER A 7 -36.64 0.54 27.68
C SER A 7 -35.30 1.03 28.26
N PHE A 8 -35.41 2.06 29.11
CA PHE A 8 -34.35 2.71 29.91
C PHE A 8 -34.56 2.36 31.40
N ARG A 9 -33.49 2.32 32.23
CA ARG A 9 -33.19 3.28 33.34
C ARG A 9 -31.93 2.89 34.17
N PRO A 10 -31.37 3.80 35.02
CA PRO A 10 -29.95 3.76 35.44
C PRO A 10 -29.72 3.87 36.99
N LEU A 11 -28.58 4.48 37.40
CA LEU A 11 -28.10 4.83 38.78
C LEU A 11 -27.27 3.72 39.49
N VAL A 12 -26.33 3.97 40.42
CA VAL A 12 -25.91 5.17 41.22
C VAL A 12 -24.35 5.24 41.31
N THR A 13 -23.75 6.41 41.59
CA THR A 13 -22.34 6.58 42.02
C THR A 13 -22.20 7.22 43.42
N PRO A 14 -21.19 6.77 44.20
CA PRO A 14 -20.34 7.67 45.00
C PRO A 14 -18.86 7.19 45.03
N LEU A 15 -17.98 7.70 45.92
CA LEU A 15 -17.28 9.00 45.88
C LEU A 15 -16.08 8.97 46.87
N LEU A 16 -15.18 9.98 46.82
CA LEU A 16 -14.07 10.24 47.77
C LEU A 16 -12.89 9.22 47.69
N ARG A 17 -11.64 9.52 48.10
CA ARG A 17 -11.06 10.65 48.87
C ARG A 17 -9.56 10.87 48.50
N ALA A 18 -8.99 12.06 48.75
CA ALA A 18 -7.54 12.33 48.75
C ALA A 18 -7.09 13.12 50.00
N PRO A 19 -5.89 12.87 50.54
CA PRO A 19 -4.84 13.90 50.78
C PRO A 19 -3.40 13.30 50.58
N SER A 20 -2.22 13.93 50.78
CA SER A 20 -1.73 15.29 51.13
C SER A 20 -0.23 15.44 50.74
N LEU A 21 0.35 16.65 50.81
CA LEU A 21 1.77 16.97 50.54
C LEU A 21 2.70 16.89 51.77
N ARG A 22 4.00 16.58 51.57
CA ARG A 22 5.24 17.27 52.04
C ARG A 22 6.46 16.32 51.90
N THR A 23 7.67 16.65 51.39
CA THR A 23 8.62 17.79 51.47
C THR A 23 9.87 17.41 52.30
N ALA A 24 11.05 17.82 51.82
CA ALA A 24 12.38 17.86 52.47
C ALA A 24 13.38 16.74 52.14
N ALA A 25 14.64 17.16 51.97
CA ALA A 25 15.86 16.36 51.88
C ALA A 25 16.81 16.77 53.02
N PRO A 26 17.89 16.02 53.25
CA PRO A 26 19.19 16.69 53.36
C PRO A 26 20.28 16.02 52.50
N SER A 27 21.44 16.67 52.41
CA SER A 27 22.58 16.28 51.57
C SER A 27 23.89 16.23 52.37
N LEU A 28 24.86 15.43 51.91
CA LEU A 28 26.26 15.83 51.62
C LEU A 28 27.23 14.64 51.53
N CYS A 29 28.16 14.71 50.56
CA CYS A 29 29.48 14.04 50.51
C CYS A 29 29.52 12.48 50.55
N ARG A 30 30.52 11.79 49.99
CA ARG A 30 31.67 12.10 49.10
C ARG A 30 31.98 10.76 48.39
N GLN A 31 32.35 10.72 47.11
CA GLN A 31 33.76 10.69 46.65
C GLN A 31 33.84 10.76 45.12
N LEU A 32 34.87 11.44 44.61
CA LEU A 32 35.29 11.39 43.21
C LEU A 32 36.25 10.21 43.03
N GLY A 33 35.78 9.13 42.40
CA GLY A 33 36.62 8.01 41.97
C GLY A 33 36.90 8.10 40.47
N THR A 34 38.12 8.47 40.09
CA THR A 34 38.52 8.60 38.67
C THR A 34 39.11 7.31 38.13
N SER A 35 38.29 6.46 37.52
CA SER A 35 38.75 5.32 36.71
C SER A 35 37.77 5.02 35.57
N SER A 36 38.15 5.43 34.34
CA SER A 36 37.36 5.17 33.14
C SER A 36 37.48 3.71 32.68
N PRO A 37 36.39 2.93 32.55
CA PRO A 37 36.43 1.65 31.87
C PRO A 37 36.48 1.88 30.35
N VAL A 38 37.69 1.82 29.77
CA VAL A 38 37.96 2.11 28.34
C VAL A 38 37.24 1.13 27.37
N GLY A 39 36.65 0.04 27.87
CA GLY A 39 35.80 -0.86 27.10
C GLY A 39 34.41 -0.30 26.77
N ALA A 40 33.68 0.22 27.76
CA ALA A 40 32.23 0.47 27.64
C ALA A 40 31.84 1.45 26.53
N VAL A 41 32.72 2.40 26.19
CA VAL A 41 32.51 3.35 25.08
C VAL A 41 32.60 2.67 23.71
N LYS A 42 33.44 1.63 23.56
CA LYS A 42 33.50 0.84 22.32
C LYS A 42 32.24 0.02 22.11
N ASP A 43 31.72 -0.61 23.17
CA ASP A 43 30.52 -1.45 23.09
C ASP A 43 29.26 -0.60 22.82
N ALA A 44 29.16 0.57 23.45
CA ALA A 44 28.08 1.53 23.17
C ALA A 44 28.13 2.10 21.74
N ILE A 45 29.32 2.45 21.24
CA ILE A 45 29.48 2.93 19.85
C ILE A 45 29.25 1.79 18.85
N SER A 46 29.67 0.56 19.17
CA SER A 46 29.40 -0.65 18.40
C SER A 46 27.90 -0.90 18.25
N ALA A 47 27.14 -0.86 19.35
CA ALA A 47 25.68 -1.02 19.32
C ALA A 47 24.97 0.11 18.53
N VAL A 48 25.54 1.32 18.50
CA VAL A 48 25.01 2.44 17.70
C VAL A 48 25.39 2.34 16.21
N LEU A 49 26.53 1.74 15.86
CA LEU A 49 26.96 1.52 14.47
C LEU A 49 26.38 0.25 13.82
N HIS A 50 26.04 -0.76 14.63
CA HIS A 50 25.52 -2.05 14.14
C HIS A 50 24.02 -2.25 14.40
N GLY A 51 23.36 -1.30 15.09
CA GLY A 51 21.97 -1.44 15.53
C GLY A 51 21.81 -2.32 16.76
N SER A 52 20.69 -2.16 17.47
CA SER A 52 20.33 -3.06 18.57
C SER A 52 19.96 -4.45 18.04
N GLU A 53 19.97 -5.47 18.90
CA GLU A 53 19.56 -6.81 18.48
C GLU A 53 18.07 -6.87 18.09
N GLU A 54 17.20 -6.02 18.63
CA GLU A 54 15.82 -5.88 18.14
C GLU A 54 15.78 -5.29 16.72
N ALA A 55 16.53 -4.21 16.46
CA ALA A 55 16.60 -3.60 15.12
C ALA A 55 17.15 -4.59 14.08
N LYS A 56 18.17 -5.39 14.44
CA LYS A 56 18.67 -6.49 13.60
C LYS A 56 17.65 -7.60 13.39
N GLN A 57 16.77 -7.88 14.36
CA GLN A 57 15.70 -8.87 14.21
C GLN A 57 14.56 -8.35 13.32
N GLU A 58 14.30 -7.03 13.33
CA GLU A 58 13.41 -6.39 12.36
C GLU A 58 14.04 -6.40 10.95
N ASP A 59 15.32 -6.03 10.80
CA ASP A 59 16.03 -6.06 9.49
C ASP A 59 16.26 -7.48 8.94
N ALA A 60 16.43 -8.50 9.81
CA ALA A 60 16.57 -9.89 9.40
C ALA A 60 15.26 -10.52 8.90
N ALA A 61 14.10 -9.92 9.21
CA ALA A 61 12.86 -10.26 8.55
C ALA A 61 12.86 -9.65 7.14
N GLN A 62 13.00 -10.50 6.10
CA GLN A 62 12.93 -10.11 4.68
C GLN A 62 11.94 -8.95 4.47
N HIS A 63 12.42 -7.76 4.06
CA HIS A 63 11.67 -6.51 4.29
C HIS A 63 10.24 -6.49 3.70
N SER A 64 9.97 -7.25 2.63
CA SER A 64 8.62 -7.47 2.08
C SER A 64 7.63 -8.05 3.11
N ARG A 65 8.11 -8.80 4.11
CA ARG A 65 7.37 -9.43 5.21
C ARG A 65 6.88 -8.46 6.29
N LEU A 66 7.46 -7.26 6.39
CA LEU A 66 7.00 -6.21 7.31
C LEU A 66 5.98 -5.27 6.65
N VAL A 67 6.19 -4.98 5.36
CA VAL A 67 5.44 -4.02 4.54
C VAL A 67 4.10 -4.57 4.04
N GLY A 68 4.09 -5.83 3.58
CA GLY A 68 2.97 -6.41 2.85
C GLY A 68 1.80 -6.92 3.71
N ARG A 69 0.73 -7.28 3.02
CA ARG A 69 -0.39 -8.07 3.55
C ARG A 69 -0.33 -9.50 2.99
N HIS A 70 0.45 -10.37 3.62
CA HIS A 70 0.91 -11.69 3.12
C HIS A 70 -0.15 -12.77 2.91
N ARG A 71 -1.43 -12.40 2.86
CA ARG A 71 -2.49 -13.32 2.44
C ARG A 71 -2.62 -13.38 0.92
N TYR A 72 -2.54 -12.24 0.24
CA TYR A 72 -2.90 -12.13 -1.16
C TYR A 72 -1.76 -11.64 -2.05
N VAL A 73 -1.66 -12.24 -3.24
CA VAL A 73 -0.76 -11.82 -4.34
C VAL A 73 -1.61 -11.24 -5.46
N HIS A 74 -1.13 -10.16 -6.06
CA HIS A 74 -1.80 -9.44 -7.14
C HIS A 74 -0.99 -9.53 -8.44
N GLU A 75 -1.53 -10.16 -9.47
CA GLU A 75 -0.93 -10.12 -10.82
C GLU A 75 -1.41 -8.87 -11.56
N PHE A 76 -0.46 -8.00 -11.89
CA PHE A 76 -0.65 -6.88 -12.81
C PHE A 76 -0.33 -7.39 -14.22
N GLN A 77 -1.37 -7.63 -15.02
CA GLN A 77 -1.23 -7.97 -16.42
C GLN A 77 -1.42 -6.71 -17.26
N LYS A 78 -0.46 -6.41 -18.14
CA LYS A 78 -0.52 -5.28 -19.06
C LYS A 78 -0.44 -5.78 -20.50
N HIS A 79 -1.43 -5.44 -21.32
CA HIS A 79 -1.52 -5.82 -22.73
C HIS A 79 -1.52 -4.57 -23.61
N LYS A 80 -0.51 -4.40 -24.47
CA LYS A 80 -0.54 -3.41 -25.56
C LYS A 80 -1.22 -4.07 -26.76
N VAL A 81 -2.36 -3.54 -27.17
CA VAL A 81 -3.21 -4.08 -28.23
C VAL A 81 -2.88 -3.39 -29.55
N LEU A 82 -3.10 -4.10 -30.66
CA LEU A 82 -2.99 -3.52 -32.00
C LEU A 82 -4.16 -2.51 -32.21
N PRO A 83 -3.89 -1.24 -32.57
CA PRO A 83 -4.91 -0.18 -32.57
C PRO A 83 -6.19 -0.53 -33.35
N GLN A 84 -6.07 -1.22 -34.49
CA GLN A 84 -7.20 -1.62 -35.32
C GLN A 84 -8.05 -2.78 -34.76
N HIS A 85 -7.65 -3.39 -33.64
CA HIS A 85 -8.34 -4.51 -32.99
C HIS A 85 -8.83 -4.17 -31.56
N VAL A 86 -8.76 -2.90 -31.14
CA VAL A 86 -9.06 -2.46 -29.76
C VAL A 86 -10.47 -2.88 -29.29
N GLU A 87 -11.51 -2.63 -30.08
CA GLU A 87 -12.89 -2.98 -29.70
C GLU A 87 -13.13 -4.50 -29.71
N GLN A 88 -12.66 -5.21 -30.73
CA GLN A 88 -12.69 -6.67 -30.83
C GLN A 88 -12.02 -7.34 -29.61
N TYR A 89 -10.89 -6.78 -29.17
CA TYR A 89 -10.18 -7.23 -27.99
C TYR A 89 -10.97 -6.95 -26.70
N LYS A 90 -11.63 -5.78 -26.55
CA LYS A 90 -12.46 -5.45 -25.38
C LYS A 90 -13.56 -6.49 -25.16
N GLU A 91 -14.29 -6.84 -26.22
CA GLU A 91 -15.37 -7.83 -26.18
C GLU A 91 -14.85 -9.21 -25.73
N LEU A 92 -13.79 -9.70 -26.40
CA LEU A 92 -13.24 -11.03 -26.12
C LEU A 92 -12.56 -11.13 -24.75
N ILE A 93 -11.79 -10.13 -24.33
CA ILE A 93 -11.09 -10.15 -23.04
C ILE A 93 -12.07 -10.04 -21.87
N ALA A 94 -13.16 -9.25 -22.01
CA ALA A 94 -14.18 -9.12 -20.98
C ALA A 94 -14.88 -10.45 -20.72
N GLY A 95 -15.31 -11.15 -21.78
CA GLY A 95 -15.90 -12.49 -21.67
C GLY A 95 -14.93 -13.52 -21.07
N TYR A 96 -13.70 -13.55 -21.56
CA TYR A 96 -12.68 -14.51 -21.11
C TYR A 96 -12.25 -14.30 -19.65
N TYR A 97 -12.07 -13.06 -19.20
CA TYR A 97 -11.67 -12.77 -17.81
C TYR A 97 -12.84 -12.81 -16.83
N LYS A 98 -14.07 -12.53 -17.28
CA LYS A 98 -15.27 -12.85 -16.50
C LYS A 98 -15.40 -14.35 -16.24
N GLY A 99 -15.22 -15.18 -17.28
CA GLY A 99 -15.26 -16.63 -17.16
C GLY A 99 -14.18 -17.21 -16.23
N ILE A 100 -12.98 -16.58 -16.16
CA ILE A 100 -11.96 -16.93 -15.17
C ILE A 100 -12.40 -16.50 -13.76
N HIS A 101 -12.96 -15.30 -13.60
CA HIS A 101 -13.34 -14.75 -12.29
C HIS A 101 -14.54 -15.49 -11.64
N GLU A 102 -15.52 -15.91 -12.44
CA GLU A 102 -16.73 -16.59 -11.94
C GLU A 102 -16.55 -18.11 -11.76
N SER A 103 -15.45 -18.69 -12.26
CA SER A 103 -15.20 -20.13 -12.14
C SER A 103 -14.61 -20.51 -10.77
N GLY A 104 -15.25 -21.47 -10.10
CA GLY A 104 -14.70 -22.10 -8.90
C GLY A 104 -13.48 -23.01 -9.13
N GLU A 105 -13.05 -23.20 -10.38
CA GLU A 105 -11.85 -23.96 -10.74
C GLU A 105 -10.56 -23.13 -10.62
N PHE A 106 -10.67 -21.81 -10.49
CA PHE A 106 -9.54 -20.88 -10.49
C PHE A 106 -9.57 -19.96 -9.25
N ASP A 107 -8.46 -19.88 -8.53
CA ASP A 107 -8.27 -18.88 -7.47
C ASP A 107 -7.78 -17.56 -8.07
N ALA A 108 -8.56 -16.98 -9.00
CA ALA A 108 -8.23 -15.73 -9.68
C ALA A 108 -9.41 -14.76 -9.65
N ARG A 109 -9.38 -13.82 -8.70
CA ARG A 109 -10.45 -12.83 -8.54
C ARG A 109 -10.07 -11.54 -9.25
N LEU A 110 -10.79 -11.16 -10.30
CA LEU A 110 -10.51 -9.96 -11.08
C LEU A 110 -10.82 -8.71 -10.25
N THR A 111 -9.79 -8.05 -9.72
CA THR A 111 -9.90 -6.78 -8.97
C THR A 111 -10.32 -5.62 -9.89
N GLY A 112 -9.98 -5.71 -11.17
CA GLY A 112 -10.49 -4.80 -12.21
C GLY A 112 -9.73 -4.89 -13.53
N SER A 113 -10.29 -4.24 -14.55
CA SER A 113 -9.80 -4.14 -15.92
C SER A 113 -10.00 -2.70 -16.40
N TRP A 114 -8.94 -2.09 -16.96
CA TRP A 114 -8.94 -0.68 -17.36
C TRP A 114 -8.23 -0.46 -18.70
N GLU A 115 -8.76 0.46 -19.49
CA GLU A 115 -8.13 1.01 -20.70
C GLU A 115 -7.31 2.26 -20.35
N VAL A 116 -6.09 2.37 -20.89
CA VAL A 116 -5.22 3.54 -20.72
C VAL A 116 -5.61 4.61 -21.72
N VAL A 117 -6.43 5.56 -21.29
CA VAL A 117 -6.90 6.70 -22.11
C VAL A 117 -5.94 7.90 -22.14
N VAL A 118 -4.92 7.93 -21.27
CA VAL A 118 -3.89 8.99 -21.24
C VAL A 118 -2.52 8.35 -20.96
N GLY A 119 -1.53 8.64 -21.81
CA GLY A 119 -0.20 8.03 -21.78
C GLY A 119 -0.03 7.04 -22.91
N GLU A 120 0.32 5.80 -22.60
CA GLU A 120 0.45 4.71 -23.58
C GLU A 120 -0.93 4.16 -23.96
N VAL A 121 -1.58 4.77 -24.95
CA VAL A 121 -2.91 4.36 -25.45
C VAL A 121 -2.90 2.97 -26.09
N ASP A 122 -4.08 2.46 -26.48
CA ASP A 122 -4.32 1.08 -26.94
C ASP A 122 -3.84 0.00 -25.93
N THR A 123 -3.71 0.37 -24.66
CA THR A 123 -3.10 -0.48 -23.62
C THR A 123 -4.09 -0.74 -22.51
N PHE A 124 -4.12 -1.98 -22.04
CA PHE A 124 -5.04 -2.43 -21.01
C PHE A 124 -4.26 -2.94 -19.81
N VAL A 125 -4.73 -2.59 -18.62
CA VAL A 125 -4.20 -3.09 -17.35
C VAL A 125 -5.30 -3.88 -16.66
N HIS A 126 -5.00 -5.12 -16.29
CA HIS A 126 -5.87 -6.01 -15.52
C HIS A 126 -5.17 -6.37 -14.23
N ILE A 127 -5.91 -6.39 -13.12
CA ILE A 127 -5.40 -6.80 -11.81
C ILE A 127 -6.21 -8.01 -11.34
N PHE A 128 -5.54 -9.12 -11.07
CA PHE A 128 -6.12 -10.32 -10.46
C PHE A 128 -5.53 -10.55 -9.07
N GLU A 129 -6.37 -10.89 -8.09
CA GLU A 129 -5.97 -11.29 -6.74
C GLU A 129 -6.08 -12.82 -6.55
N TYR A 130 -5.06 -13.40 -5.92
CA TYR A 130 -4.86 -14.83 -5.63
C TYR A 130 -4.57 -15.03 -4.12
N ASP A 131 -4.95 -16.16 -3.51
CA ASP A 131 -4.57 -16.57 -2.12
C ASP A 131 -3.08 -16.99 -2.09
N GLY A 132 -2.24 -15.97 -2.24
CA GLY A 132 -0.78 -16.06 -2.26
C GLY A 132 -0.20 -16.61 -3.57
N MET A 133 1.09 -16.94 -3.52
CA MET A 133 1.80 -17.61 -4.62
C MET A 133 1.20 -18.99 -4.98
N PRO A 134 0.75 -19.85 -4.03
CA PRO A 134 0.17 -21.14 -4.37
C PRO A 134 -1.11 -21.01 -5.22
N GLY A 135 -2.01 -20.08 -4.88
CA GLY A 135 -3.22 -19.81 -5.66
C GLY A 135 -2.93 -19.36 -7.10
N PHE A 136 -1.90 -18.51 -7.27
CA PHE A 136 -1.38 -18.13 -8.58
C PHE A 136 -0.85 -19.33 -9.37
N GLU A 137 0.04 -20.14 -8.78
CA GLU A 137 0.64 -21.29 -9.47
C GLU A 137 -0.41 -22.35 -9.85
N GLN A 138 -1.30 -22.69 -8.91
CA GLN A 138 -2.43 -23.61 -9.15
C GLN A 138 -3.31 -23.11 -10.30
N THR A 139 -3.69 -21.83 -10.28
CA THR A 139 -4.53 -21.26 -11.35
C THR A 139 -3.83 -21.24 -12.71
N LYS A 140 -2.53 -20.89 -12.76
CA LYS A 140 -1.78 -20.92 -14.03
C LYS A 140 -1.64 -22.35 -14.57
N ASN A 141 -1.54 -23.37 -13.71
CA ASN A 141 -1.50 -24.77 -14.11
C ASN A 141 -2.87 -25.28 -14.55
N ALA A 142 -3.94 -25.00 -13.79
CA ALA A 142 -5.30 -25.33 -14.19
C ALA A 142 -5.68 -24.72 -15.55
N ILE A 143 -5.32 -23.46 -15.82
CA ILE A 143 -5.53 -22.83 -17.14
C ILE A 143 -4.74 -23.55 -18.24
N ARG A 144 -3.50 -24.01 -17.97
CA ARG A 144 -2.68 -24.79 -18.94
C ARG A 144 -3.26 -26.16 -19.25
N GLU A 145 -3.82 -26.84 -18.26
CA GLU A 145 -4.36 -28.20 -18.35
C GLU A 145 -5.82 -28.21 -18.85
N SER A 146 -6.54 -27.10 -18.71
CA SER A 146 -7.94 -26.97 -19.11
C SER A 146 -8.17 -27.23 -20.60
N LYS A 147 -9.29 -27.90 -20.90
CA LYS A 147 -9.71 -28.22 -22.27
C LYS A 147 -10.34 -27.02 -22.96
N GLY A 148 -9.53 -26.01 -23.27
CA GLY A 148 -9.90 -24.97 -24.24
C GLY A 148 -9.40 -23.56 -23.93
N HIS A 149 -9.14 -23.18 -22.68
CA HIS A 149 -8.81 -21.78 -22.35
C HIS A 149 -7.58 -21.27 -23.11
N LEU A 150 -6.46 -22.01 -23.08
CA LEU A 150 -5.26 -21.63 -23.86
C LEU A 150 -5.50 -21.69 -25.37
N GLN A 151 -6.34 -22.60 -25.86
CA GLN A 151 -6.61 -22.72 -27.31
C GLN A 151 -7.43 -21.53 -27.81
N PHE A 152 -8.49 -21.17 -27.08
CA PHE A 152 -9.30 -19.98 -27.33
C PHE A 152 -8.46 -18.71 -27.19
N PHE A 153 -7.72 -18.55 -26.09
CA PHE A 153 -6.89 -17.36 -25.88
C PHE A 153 -5.83 -17.21 -26.98
N ASN A 154 -5.12 -18.28 -27.36
CA ASN A 154 -4.08 -18.21 -28.38
C ASN A 154 -4.63 -18.00 -29.81
N ARG A 155 -5.89 -18.35 -30.08
CA ARG A 155 -6.51 -18.22 -31.40
C ARG A 155 -7.30 -16.92 -31.59
N GLU A 156 -8.10 -16.52 -30.59
CA GLU A 156 -9.01 -15.38 -30.70
C GLU A 156 -8.42 -14.08 -30.13
N ILE A 157 -7.68 -14.17 -29.01
CA ILE A 157 -7.26 -12.99 -28.23
C ILE A 157 -5.81 -12.62 -28.51
N LEU A 158 -4.88 -13.58 -28.49
CA LEU A 158 -3.44 -13.35 -28.63
C LEU A 158 -3.06 -12.64 -29.95
N PRO A 159 -3.66 -12.95 -31.13
CA PRO A 159 -3.31 -12.25 -32.37
C PRO A 159 -3.64 -10.75 -32.37
N LEU A 160 -4.51 -10.29 -31.47
CA LEU A 160 -4.89 -8.89 -31.34
C LEU A 160 -3.88 -8.08 -30.52
N ILE A 161 -2.93 -8.74 -29.85
CA ILE A 161 -2.05 -8.14 -28.84
C ILE A 161 -0.62 -8.00 -29.39
N GLN A 162 -0.10 -6.77 -29.40
CA GLN A 162 1.26 -6.44 -29.81
C GLN A 162 2.30 -6.87 -28.77
N SER A 163 2.04 -6.66 -27.47
CA SER A 163 2.93 -7.09 -26.39
C SER A 163 2.19 -7.32 -25.06
N ARG A 164 2.79 -8.14 -24.19
CA ARG A 164 2.24 -8.47 -22.87
C ARG A 164 3.33 -8.47 -21.79
N THR A 165 3.01 -7.96 -20.62
CA THR A 165 3.82 -8.16 -19.40
C THR A 165 2.95 -8.64 -18.25
N SER A 166 3.53 -9.43 -17.35
CA SER A 166 2.95 -9.83 -16.07
C SER A 166 3.94 -9.51 -14.95
N GLN A 167 3.41 -9.12 -13.79
CA GLN A 167 4.18 -8.76 -12.59
C GLN A 167 3.38 -9.15 -11.36
N LEU A 168 4.01 -9.81 -10.40
CA LEU A 168 3.39 -10.17 -9.12
C LEU A 168 3.74 -9.13 -8.07
N ASN A 169 2.70 -8.64 -7.41
CA ASN A 169 2.74 -7.55 -6.46
C ASN A 169 2.05 -7.94 -5.14
N THR A 170 2.34 -7.22 -4.06
CA THR A 170 1.69 -7.41 -2.75
C THR A 170 1.13 -6.09 -2.25
N GLU A 171 -0.09 -6.12 -1.69
CA GLU A 171 -0.76 -4.94 -1.12
C GLU A 171 0.00 -4.41 0.10
N PHE A 172 0.14 -3.09 0.20
CA PHE A 172 0.69 -2.40 1.37
C PHE A 172 -0.26 -2.48 2.57
N LYS A 173 0.20 -3.00 3.71
CA LYS A 173 -0.62 -3.24 4.91
C LYS A 173 -1.31 -1.99 5.48
N PHE A 174 -0.76 -0.81 5.25
CA PHE A 174 -1.30 0.48 5.71
C PHE A 174 -2.34 1.09 4.76
N TRP A 175 -2.41 0.62 3.51
CA TRP A 175 -3.26 1.19 2.46
C TRP A 175 -4.62 0.48 2.39
N GLN A 176 -5.35 0.46 3.50
CA GLN A 176 -6.61 -0.26 3.59
C GLN A 176 -7.71 0.48 2.82
N VAL A 177 -8.26 -0.18 1.79
CA VAL A 177 -9.31 0.38 0.93
C VAL A 177 -10.64 -0.34 1.13
N SER A 178 -11.75 0.39 1.01
CA SER A 178 -13.09 -0.20 0.93
C SER A 178 -13.26 -0.99 -0.37
N PRO A 179 -14.11 -2.04 -0.43
CA PRO A 179 -14.30 -2.85 -1.63
C PRO A 179 -14.57 -2.02 -2.89
N PRO A 180 -14.06 -2.44 -4.06
CA PRO A 180 -14.32 -1.75 -5.32
C PRO A 180 -15.83 -1.73 -5.59
N GLY A 181 -16.36 -0.54 -5.82
CA GLY A 181 -17.74 -0.35 -6.28
C GLY A 181 -17.73 0.34 -7.63
N GLU A 182 -18.73 0.04 -8.46
CA GLU A 182 -18.93 0.61 -9.80
C GLU A 182 -19.37 2.09 -9.74
N LYS A 183 -18.49 2.95 -9.22
CA LYS A 183 -18.74 4.39 -9.05
C LYS A 183 -18.41 5.21 -10.31
N GLY A 184 -18.04 4.54 -11.41
CA GLY A 184 -17.69 5.15 -12.69
C GLY A 184 -16.48 6.07 -12.63
N GLY A 185 -16.44 7.04 -13.55
CA GLY A 185 -15.38 8.05 -13.62
C GLY A 185 -14.08 7.53 -14.24
N ILE A 186 -12.96 8.10 -13.80
CA ILE A 186 -11.60 7.78 -14.28
C ILE A 186 -10.74 7.19 -13.16
N TYR A 187 -9.71 6.45 -13.55
CA TYR A 187 -8.73 5.87 -12.63
C TYR A 187 -7.32 6.36 -12.97
N GLU A 188 -6.57 6.83 -11.97
CA GLU A 188 -5.14 7.17 -12.10
C GLU A 188 -4.30 6.06 -11.47
N LEU A 189 -3.81 5.13 -12.30
CA LEU A 189 -2.71 4.26 -11.91
C LEU A 189 -1.41 5.06 -11.98
N ARG A 190 -0.60 5.02 -10.92
CA ARG A 190 0.79 5.49 -10.95
C ARG A 190 1.72 4.35 -10.58
N SER A 191 2.84 4.31 -11.28
CA SER A 191 3.94 3.37 -11.06
C SER A 191 5.22 4.17 -10.88
N TYR A 192 6.01 3.85 -9.87
CA TYR A 192 7.29 4.49 -9.59
C TYR A 192 8.40 3.43 -9.58
N ASP A 193 9.49 3.70 -10.28
CA ASP A 193 10.73 2.93 -10.15
C ASP A 193 11.51 3.49 -8.95
N LEU A 194 11.69 2.66 -7.92
CA LEU A 194 12.44 3.00 -6.71
C LEU A 194 13.90 2.61 -6.83
N LYS A 195 14.75 3.28 -6.05
CA LYS A 195 16.13 2.84 -5.83
C LYS A 195 16.10 1.54 -5.02
N PRO A 196 16.94 0.53 -5.33
CA PRO A 196 17.08 -0.65 -4.48
C PRO A 196 17.36 -0.24 -3.02
N GLY A 197 16.58 -0.80 -2.09
CA GLY A 197 16.58 -0.45 -0.66
C GLY A 197 15.53 0.59 -0.23
N SER A 198 15.13 1.54 -1.08
CA SER A 198 14.28 2.68 -0.66
C SER A 198 12.78 2.35 -0.52
N LEU A 199 12.39 1.08 -0.42
CA LEU A 199 10.99 0.67 -0.26
C LEU A 199 10.46 1.01 1.14
N LEU A 200 11.25 0.80 2.19
CA LEU A 200 10.88 1.16 3.57
C LEU A 200 10.82 2.67 3.76
N GLU A 201 11.75 3.40 3.17
CA GLU A 201 11.77 4.86 3.12
C GLU A 201 10.51 5.40 2.43
N TRP A 202 10.17 4.90 1.23
CA TRP A 202 8.95 5.26 0.53
C TRP A 202 7.69 4.91 1.33
N GLU A 203 7.63 3.74 1.97
CA GLU A 203 6.49 3.36 2.80
C GLU A 203 6.36 4.28 4.03
N HIS A 204 7.48 4.62 4.67
CA HIS A 204 7.51 5.57 5.79
C HIS A 204 7.00 6.93 5.36
N GLU A 205 7.51 7.48 4.25
CA GLU A 205 7.08 8.77 3.69
C GLU A 205 5.57 8.85 3.43
N TRP A 206 4.93 7.77 2.99
CA TRP A 206 3.46 7.74 2.86
C TRP A 206 2.71 7.47 4.18
N LYS A 207 3.34 6.79 5.15
CA LYS A 207 2.79 6.49 6.48
C LYS A 207 2.90 7.63 7.48
N THR A 208 3.90 8.50 7.39
CA THR A 208 4.21 9.57 8.37
C THR A 208 4.37 10.94 7.73
N GLY A 209 4.65 11.03 6.43
CA GLY A 209 4.83 12.30 5.72
C GLY A 209 6.10 13.05 6.12
N ALA A 210 7.17 12.85 5.36
CA ALA A 210 8.33 13.72 5.30
C ALA A 210 9.03 14.04 6.63
N VAL A 211 9.62 13.02 7.26
CA VAL A 211 10.52 13.19 8.42
C VAL A 211 11.98 12.93 8.04
N ILE A 212 12.44 13.53 6.95
CA ILE A 212 13.88 13.75 6.68
C ILE A 212 14.27 15.14 7.21
N ALA A 213 14.03 15.36 8.50
CA ALA A 213 14.43 16.58 9.21
C ALA A 213 15.91 16.46 9.62
N TYR A 214 16.81 17.05 8.83
CA TYR A 214 18.27 16.98 9.05
C TYR A 214 18.75 17.92 10.19
N SER A 215 18.13 17.84 11.37
CA SER A 215 18.55 18.57 12.57
C SER A 215 18.12 17.85 13.86
N ARG A 216 19.06 17.65 14.79
CA ARG A 216 18.82 16.96 16.07
C ARG A 216 18.44 17.95 17.17
N SER A 217 17.15 18.20 17.37
CA SER A 217 16.65 18.58 18.70
C SER A 217 15.16 18.27 18.89
N PHE A 218 14.83 17.81 20.10
CA PHE A 218 13.48 17.75 20.67
C PHE A 218 12.40 17.00 19.85
N TRP A 219 12.61 15.69 19.66
CA TRP A 219 11.61 14.75 19.12
C TRP A 219 10.44 14.58 20.11
N SER A 220 9.44 15.46 20.01
CA SER A 220 8.21 15.42 20.81
C SER A 220 7.05 16.07 20.05
N THR A 221 5.94 15.33 19.97
CA THR A 221 4.67 15.68 19.30
C THR A 221 4.62 15.46 17.78
N PHE A 222 3.55 14.75 17.35
CA PHE A 222 3.05 14.55 15.98
C PHE A 222 3.81 13.67 14.97
N ASN A 223 3.80 12.35 15.23
CA ASN A 223 3.52 11.38 14.17
C ASN A 223 2.07 11.57 13.66
N ARG A 224 1.87 12.16 12.48
CA ARG A 224 0.59 12.25 11.73
C ARG A 224 0.78 11.56 10.38
N ARG A 225 -0.23 10.96 9.74
CA ARG A 225 0.02 10.15 8.51
C ARG A 225 -0.10 11.00 7.24
N VAL A 226 0.66 12.09 7.18
CA VAL A 226 0.31 13.27 6.36
C VAL A 226 0.07 12.94 4.89
N GLY A 227 0.87 12.08 4.26
CA GLY A 227 0.75 11.82 2.82
C GLY A 227 -0.56 11.16 2.38
N LEU A 228 -0.99 10.10 3.08
CA LEU A 228 -2.28 9.47 2.82
C LEU A 228 -3.44 10.28 3.42
N GLU A 229 -3.29 10.83 4.63
CA GLU A 229 -4.35 11.62 5.30
C GLU A 229 -4.67 12.92 4.55
N ALA A 230 -3.70 13.64 4.01
CA ALA A 230 -3.93 14.86 3.22
C ALA A 230 -4.70 14.56 1.93
N ARG A 231 -4.40 13.45 1.25
CA ARG A 231 -5.14 13.03 0.05
C ARG A 231 -6.57 12.60 0.38
N LEU A 232 -6.77 11.82 1.43
CA LEU A 232 -8.11 11.46 1.91
C LEU A 232 -8.93 12.70 2.30
N ALA A 233 -8.33 13.64 3.04
CA ALA A 233 -8.98 14.88 3.47
C ALA A 233 -9.32 15.84 2.30
N SER A 234 -8.52 15.83 1.23
CA SER A 234 -8.81 16.57 -0.01
C SER A 234 -9.77 15.84 -0.96
N GLY A 235 -10.25 14.64 -0.58
CA GLY A 235 -11.32 13.90 -1.25
C GLY A 235 -10.86 12.84 -2.27
N HIS A 236 -9.57 12.53 -2.33
CA HIS A 236 -9.07 11.44 -3.18
C HIS A 236 -9.61 10.08 -2.69
N TYR A 237 -10.16 9.28 -3.60
CA TYR A 237 -10.57 7.91 -3.31
C TYR A 237 -9.45 6.92 -3.70
N PRO A 238 -8.75 6.29 -2.74
CA PRO A 238 -7.81 5.22 -3.06
C PRO A 238 -8.58 4.00 -3.58
N VAL A 239 -7.92 3.19 -4.42
CA VAL A 239 -8.43 1.90 -4.93
C VAL A 239 -7.51 0.76 -4.48
N GLY A 240 -6.20 1.02 -4.39
CA GLY A 240 -5.22 0.13 -3.76
C GLY A 240 -3.80 0.67 -3.90
N ALA A 241 -2.86 0.07 -3.18
CA ALA A 241 -1.43 0.29 -3.39
C ALA A 241 -0.65 -1.00 -3.15
N TRP A 242 0.36 -1.24 -3.98
CA TRP A 242 1.12 -2.48 -4.02
C TRP A 242 2.60 -2.24 -4.33
N PHE A 243 3.45 -3.21 -4.02
CA PHE A 243 4.87 -3.24 -4.41
C PHE A 243 5.23 -4.54 -5.12
N SER A 244 6.20 -4.47 -6.03
CA SER A 244 6.65 -5.60 -6.85
C SER A 244 7.38 -6.67 -6.03
N GLN A 245 7.03 -7.94 -6.25
CA GLN A 245 7.78 -9.10 -5.75
C GLN A 245 8.41 -9.95 -6.88
N VAL A 246 7.73 -10.10 -8.03
CA VAL A 246 8.23 -10.91 -9.17
C VAL A 246 7.91 -10.22 -10.49
N GLY A 247 8.81 -10.31 -11.47
CA GLY A 247 8.74 -9.56 -12.73
C GLY A 247 9.71 -8.38 -12.70
N LYS A 248 9.29 -7.19 -13.13
CA LYS A 248 10.08 -5.98 -12.91
C LYS A 248 10.11 -5.66 -11.42
N LEU A 249 11.30 -5.58 -10.82
CA LEU A 249 11.52 -5.34 -9.40
C LEU A 249 11.66 -3.85 -9.07
N HIS A 250 11.66 -3.55 -7.76
CA HIS A 250 11.77 -2.22 -7.18
C HIS A 250 10.69 -1.23 -7.67
N GLN A 251 9.51 -1.72 -8.03
CA GLN A 251 8.38 -0.87 -8.37
C GLN A 251 7.36 -0.77 -7.24
N VAL A 252 6.74 0.39 -7.13
CA VAL A 252 5.55 0.63 -6.31
C VAL A 252 4.44 1.23 -7.16
N HIS A 253 3.23 0.73 -6.92
CA HIS A 253 2.03 1.04 -7.70
C HIS A 253 0.95 1.55 -6.75
N HIS A 254 0.23 2.60 -7.14
CA HIS A 254 -0.97 3.00 -6.41
C HIS A 254 -2.05 3.52 -7.35
N LEU A 255 -3.29 3.12 -7.09
CA LEU A 255 -4.45 3.36 -7.94
C LEU A 255 -5.45 4.25 -7.20
N TRP A 256 -5.94 5.28 -7.89
CA TRP A 256 -6.91 6.25 -7.38
C TRP A 256 -8.11 6.37 -8.31
N GLN A 257 -9.30 6.61 -7.77
CA GLN A 257 -10.52 6.90 -8.53
C GLN A 257 -10.90 8.37 -8.41
N TYR A 258 -11.38 8.95 -9.52
CA TYR A 258 -11.92 10.32 -9.59
C TYR A 258 -13.15 10.34 -10.48
N GLN A 259 -14.09 11.27 -10.23
CA GLN A 259 -15.27 11.43 -11.10
C GLN A 259 -14.91 11.95 -12.50
N SER A 260 -13.88 12.80 -12.61
CA SER A 260 -13.40 13.38 -13.87
C SER A 260 -11.96 13.89 -13.75
N LEU A 261 -11.34 14.24 -14.88
CA LEU A 261 -10.02 14.89 -14.91
C LEU A 261 -10.01 16.24 -14.16
N GLU A 262 -11.12 16.98 -14.21
CA GLU A 262 -11.27 18.26 -13.51
C GLU A 262 -11.46 18.06 -11.99
N ALA A 263 -12.26 17.07 -11.58
CA ALA A 263 -12.34 16.68 -10.17
C ALA A 263 -10.96 16.27 -9.63
N ARG A 264 -10.19 15.49 -10.41
CA ARG A 264 -8.81 15.14 -10.10
C ARG A 264 -7.89 16.37 -9.97
N ARG A 265 -8.02 17.37 -10.86
CA ARG A 265 -7.25 18.63 -10.79
C ARG A 265 -7.54 19.36 -9.48
N LEU A 266 -8.82 19.62 -9.20
CA LEU A 266 -9.28 20.35 -8.02
C LEU A 266 -8.93 19.64 -6.70
N GLN A 267 -9.02 18.31 -6.65
CA GLN A 267 -8.59 17.54 -5.47
C GLN A 267 -7.08 17.64 -5.24
N ARG A 268 -6.26 17.54 -6.30
CA ARG A 268 -4.81 17.71 -6.17
C ARG A 268 -4.43 19.12 -5.72
N GLU A 269 -5.08 20.16 -6.24
CA GLU A 269 -4.85 21.55 -5.80
C GLU A 269 -5.21 21.74 -4.32
N LYS A 270 -6.33 21.16 -3.85
CA LYS A 270 -6.65 21.09 -2.42
C LYS A 270 -5.62 20.32 -1.61
N SER A 271 -5.08 19.20 -2.13
CA SER A 271 -4.04 18.43 -1.41
C SER A 271 -2.76 19.25 -1.17
N TRP A 272 -2.42 20.15 -2.10
CA TRP A 272 -1.28 21.08 -1.95
C TRP A 272 -1.54 22.23 -0.97
N GLN A 273 -2.80 22.49 -0.59
CA GLN A 273 -3.17 23.52 0.39
C GLN A 273 -3.22 22.98 1.82
N ILE A 274 -2.90 21.70 2.04
CA ILE A 274 -2.86 21.08 3.36
C ILE A 274 -1.43 21.21 3.93
N ASP A 275 -1.32 21.96 5.03
CA ASP A 275 -0.07 22.14 5.76
C ASP A 275 0.58 20.79 6.11
N ASN A 276 1.92 20.76 6.08
CA ASN A 276 2.80 19.59 6.23
C ASN A 276 2.90 18.64 5.02
N TRP A 277 2.12 18.80 3.94
CA TRP A 277 2.29 17.99 2.71
C TRP A 277 3.13 18.69 1.63
N ALA A 278 2.86 19.98 1.38
CA ALA A 278 3.40 20.69 0.22
C ALA A 278 4.95 20.82 0.14
N PRO A 279 5.71 21.06 1.22
CA PRO A 279 7.14 21.39 1.11
C PRO A 279 8.04 20.23 0.65
N HIS A 280 7.53 19.00 0.56
CA HIS A 280 8.36 17.78 0.54
C HIS A 280 8.30 16.99 -0.77
N PHE A 281 7.40 17.38 -1.69
CA PHE A 281 7.24 16.73 -3.00
C PHE A 281 7.36 17.72 -4.18
N ALA A 282 7.98 18.87 -3.93
CA ALA A 282 8.44 19.79 -4.97
C ALA A 282 9.81 19.29 -5.50
N LEU A 283 9.82 18.86 -6.76
CA LEU A 283 11.01 18.66 -7.61
C LEU A 283 11.16 19.88 -8.53
#